data_AF-A0A8C4YKY0-F1
#
_entry.id   AF-A0A8C4YKY0-F1
#
_cell.length_a   1.000
_cell.length_b   1.000
_cell.length_c   1.000
_cell.angle_alpha   90.00
_cell.angle_beta   90.00
_cell.angle_gamma   90.00
#
_symmetry.space_group_name_H-M   'P 1'
#
loop_
_entity.id
_entity.type
_entity.pdbx_description
1 polymer ?
#
loop_
_entity_poly.entity_id
_entity_poly.type
_entity_poly.pdbx_seq_one_letter_code
_entity_poly.pdbx_strand_id
1 'polypeptide(L)'
;PVLERNFNKVVDTVQNLEGESCQGSNMSRNNEIMKLSHALAEVCPQANSVFGNPDFTKIYGGCFSEDKCWYRCKVQQVISDEKCQVLYIDYGNSEMLNRSEIVEIPKNLQFPSIAKKYRLWGLQIPPDQDLNQFDQVITAVLAFLTFERLIFQY
;
A
#
# COMPACT_ATOMS: atom_id res chain seq x y z
N PRO A 1 19.33 5.66 21.87
CA PRO A 1 18.33 6.51 22.59
C PRO A 1 17.43 7.42 21.73
N VAL A 2 17.82 7.85 20.52
CA VAL A 2 16.89 8.54 19.57
C VAL A 2 16.74 7.77 18.26
N LEU A 3 17.81 7.11 17.80
CA LEU A 3 17.79 6.25 16.60
C LEU A 3 16.98 4.96 16.82
N GLU A 4 17.20 4.21 17.91
CA GLU A 4 16.45 2.97 18.22
C GLU A 4 14.91 3.16 18.30
N ARG A 5 14.45 4.31 18.81
CA ARG A 5 13.01 4.62 18.88
C ARG A 5 12.40 4.89 17.50
N ASN A 6 13.20 5.33 16.55
CA ASN A 6 12.76 5.52 15.17
C ASN A 6 12.79 4.20 14.39
N PHE A 7 13.78 3.32 14.61
CA PHE A 7 13.87 2.02 13.95
C PHE A 7 12.78 1.01 14.38
N ASN A 8 12.36 1.03 15.64
CA ASN A 8 11.24 0.18 16.11
C ASN A 8 9.86 0.54 15.51
N LYS A 9 9.74 1.62 14.74
CA LYS A 9 8.51 1.99 14.03
C LYS A 9 8.49 1.58 12.55
N VAL A 10 9.65 1.27 11.96
CA VAL A 10 9.79 1.05 10.51
C VAL A 10 9.54 -0.40 10.12
N VAL A 11 9.89 -1.35 10.99
CA VAL A 11 9.83 -2.78 10.66
C VAL A 11 8.61 -3.39 11.32
N ASP A 12 7.53 -3.44 10.55
CA ASP A 12 6.57 -4.55 10.54
C ASP A 12 5.90 -4.51 9.14
N THR A 13 6.05 -5.61 8.40
CA THR A 13 5.60 -5.90 7.02
C THR A 13 5.96 -4.87 5.94
N VAL A 14 7.10 -5.06 5.28
CA VAL A 14 7.38 -4.45 3.98
C VAL A 14 6.51 -5.12 2.92
N GLN A 15 5.40 -4.48 2.55
CA GLN A 15 4.62 -4.86 1.38
C GLN A 15 5.02 -3.95 0.23
N ASN A 16 5.65 -4.56 -0.77
CA ASN A 16 5.98 -4.02 -2.08
C ASN A 16 7.12 -2.97 -2.16
N LEU A 17 8.02 -3.19 -3.10
CA LEU A 17 9.23 -2.41 -3.38
C LEU A 17 9.18 -1.95 -4.85
N GLU A 18 8.26 -1.04 -5.16
CA GLU A 18 8.27 -0.36 -6.46
C GLU A 18 9.06 0.94 -6.34
N GLY A 19 10.26 0.98 -6.93
CA GLY A 19 11.09 2.19 -7.04
C GLY A 19 11.48 2.84 -5.70
N GLU A 20 12.61 2.44 -5.12
CA GLU A 20 13.27 3.07 -3.94
C GLU A 20 12.43 3.23 -2.65
N SER A 21 11.19 2.73 -2.61
CA SER A 21 10.23 3.00 -1.54
C SER A 21 9.65 1.70 -0.98
N CYS A 22 9.67 1.57 0.35
CA CYS A 22 9.03 0.48 1.10
C CYS A 22 7.88 1.02 1.96
N GLN A 23 6.89 0.18 2.26
CA GLN A 23 5.82 0.48 3.23
C GLN A 23 5.98 -0.35 4.51
N GLY A 24 5.35 0.04 5.62
CA GLY A 24 5.39 -0.72 6.88
C GLY A 24 4.21 -0.42 7.82
N SER A 25 3.61 -1.47 8.39
CA SER A 25 2.44 -1.45 9.27
C SER A 25 2.76 -2.01 10.67
N ASN A 26 2.50 -1.25 11.75
CA ASN A 26 2.74 -1.69 13.13
C ASN A 26 1.55 -2.52 13.66
N MET A 27 1.77 -3.52 14.52
CA MET A 27 0.74 -4.37 15.14
C MET A 27 -0.52 -3.64 15.68
N SER A 28 -0.41 -2.43 16.23
CA SER A 28 -1.59 -1.64 16.66
C SER A 28 -2.44 -1.10 15.50
N ARG A 29 -1.86 -0.95 14.29
CA ARG A 29 -2.51 -0.50 13.05
C ARG A 29 -3.16 -1.65 12.28
N ASN A 30 -2.82 -2.91 12.55
CA ASN A 30 -3.56 -4.06 12.00
C ASN A 30 -5.04 -3.97 12.38
N ASN A 31 -5.35 -3.49 13.59
CA ASN A 31 -6.73 -3.24 14.02
C ASN A 31 -7.42 -2.14 13.20
N GLU A 32 -6.71 -1.11 12.74
CA GLU A 32 -7.28 -0.04 11.92
C GLU A 32 -7.51 -0.51 10.48
N ILE A 33 -6.56 -1.24 9.89
CA ILE A 33 -6.70 -1.87 8.57
C ILE A 33 -7.90 -2.82 8.57
N MET A 34 -8.04 -3.66 9.59
CA MET A 34 -9.16 -4.59 9.71
C MET A 34 -10.51 -3.86 9.81
N LYS A 35 -10.58 -2.78 10.60
CA LYS A 35 -11.79 -1.94 10.67
C LYS A 35 -12.12 -1.29 9.34
N LEU A 36 -11.11 -0.81 8.60
CA LEU A 36 -11.28 -0.24 7.28
C LEU A 36 -11.79 -1.28 6.28
N SER A 37 -11.16 -2.45 6.24
CA SER A 37 -11.56 -3.57 5.38
C SER A 37 -13.02 -3.94 5.61
N HIS A 38 -13.44 -4.06 6.88
CA HIS A 38 -14.83 -4.33 7.23
C HIS A 38 -15.78 -3.22 6.75
N ALA A 39 -15.48 -1.95 7.04
CA ALA A 39 -16.32 -0.83 6.62
C ALA A 39 -16.44 -0.71 5.08
N LEU A 40 -15.36 -0.98 4.35
CA LEU A 40 -15.36 -0.96 2.89
C LEU A 40 -16.15 -2.13 2.30
N ALA A 41 -16.03 -3.32 2.88
CA ALA A 41 -16.81 -4.48 2.45
C ALA A 41 -18.32 -4.28 2.61
N GLU A 42 -18.76 -3.50 3.61
CA GLU A 42 -20.18 -3.16 3.80
C GLU A 42 -20.66 -2.08 2.81
N VAL A 43 -19.85 -1.04 2.58
CA VAL A 43 -20.30 0.14 1.84
C VAL A 43 -20.09 0.03 0.33
N CYS A 44 -18.92 -0.44 -0.11
CA CYS A 44 -18.51 -0.39 -1.52
C CYS A 44 -19.41 -1.20 -2.47
N PRO A 45 -19.90 -2.41 -2.13
CA PRO A 45 -20.76 -3.18 -3.04
C PRO A 45 -22.08 -2.48 -3.41
N GLN A 46 -22.53 -1.53 -2.61
CA GLN A 46 -23.78 -0.78 -2.82
C GLN A 46 -23.52 0.66 -3.29
N ALA A 47 -22.25 1.06 -3.39
CA ALA A 47 -21.87 2.41 -3.75
C ALA A 47 -21.92 2.62 -5.27
N ASN A 48 -22.12 3.88 -5.67
CA ASN A 48 -22.15 4.24 -7.08
C ASN A 48 -20.74 4.16 -7.68
N SER A 49 -20.63 3.50 -8.83
CA SER A 49 -19.40 3.50 -9.63
C SER A 49 -19.08 4.90 -10.15
N VAL A 50 -17.79 5.18 -10.35
CA VAL A 50 -17.30 6.50 -10.79
C VAL A 50 -17.29 6.60 -12.31
N PHE A 51 -18.31 7.26 -12.88
CA PHE A 51 -18.40 7.57 -14.30
C PHE A 51 -17.91 8.99 -14.62
N GLY A 52 -17.45 9.25 -15.85
CA GLY A 52 -17.02 10.58 -16.30
C GLY A 52 -15.56 10.93 -15.95
N ASN A 53 -15.29 12.13 -15.44
CA ASN A 53 -13.93 12.51 -15.03
C ASN A 53 -13.76 12.33 -13.52
N PRO A 54 -12.89 11.40 -13.05
CA PRO A 54 -12.64 11.23 -11.64
C PRO A 54 -11.93 12.46 -11.05
N ASP A 55 -12.23 12.76 -9.79
CA ASP A 55 -11.53 13.79 -9.03
C ASP A 55 -10.26 13.17 -8.42
N PHE A 56 -9.11 13.51 -9.00
CA PHE A 56 -7.80 13.01 -8.57
C PHE A 56 -7.41 13.40 -7.13
N THR A 57 -8.15 14.31 -6.49
CA THR A 57 -7.92 14.69 -5.09
C THR A 57 -8.63 13.75 -4.11
N LYS A 58 -9.70 13.09 -4.53
CA LYS A 58 -10.54 12.22 -3.70
C LYS A 58 -9.96 10.82 -3.53
N ILE A 59 -10.45 10.14 -2.49
CA ILE A 59 -10.23 8.72 -2.24
C ILE A 59 -11.48 7.95 -2.70
N TYR A 60 -11.26 6.80 -3.30
CA TYR A 60 -12.29 5.90 -3.81
C TYR A 60 -12.17 4.52 -3.16
N GLY A 61 -13.18 3.69 -3.35
CA GLY A 61 -13.10 2.25 -3.12
C GLY A 61 -12.70 1.57 -4.43
N GLY A 62 -11.65 0.76 -4.40
CA GLY A 62 -11.22 -0.08 -5.52
C GLY A 62 -11.31 -1.56 -5.15
N CYS A 63 -11.85 -2.38 -6.04
CA CYS A 63 -11.88 -3.83 -5.87
C CYS A 63 -10.58 -4.45 -6.38
N PHE A 64 -9.76 -5.02 -5.50
CA PHE A 64 -8.50 -5.65 -5.89
C PHE A 64 -8.75 -6.96 -6.62
N SER A 65 -8.14 -7.13 -7.80
CA SER A 65 -8.53 -8.23 -8.67
C SER A 65 -8.08 -9.60 -8.16
N GLU A 66 -7.01 -9.68 -7.35
CA GLU A 66 -6.47 -10.96 -6.87
C GLU A 66 -7.34 -11.60 -5.78
N ASP A 67 -7.83 -10.81 -4.82
CA ASP A 67 -8.58 -11.32 -3.67
C ASP A 67 -10.08 -10.94 -3.65
N LYS A 68 -10.49 -10.07 -4.59
CA LYS A 68 -11.86 -9.54 -4.70
C LYS A 68 -12.33 -8.75 -3.48
N CYS A 69 -11.41 -8.21 -2.71
CA CYS A 69 -11.69 -7.34 -1.57
C CYS A 69 -11.67 -5.85 -1.97
N TRP A 70 -12.36 -5.03 -1.17
CA TRP A 70 -12.43 -3.59 -1.37
C TRP A 70 -11.39 -2.85 -0.53
N TYR A 71 -10.68 -1.93 -1.17
CA TYR A 71 -9.60 -1.15 -0.59
C TYR A 71 -9.74 0.33 -0.90
N ARG A 72 -9.14 1.20 -0.08
CA ARG A 72 -9.06 2.62 -0.41
C ARG A 72 -8.03 2.84 -1.51
N CYS A 73 -8.43 3.51 -2.58
CA CYS A 73 -7.56 3.83 -3.68
C CYS A 73 -7.66 5.30 -4.09
N LYS A 74 -6.65 5.78 -4.83
CA LYS A 74 -6.70 7.04 -5.56
C LYS A 74 -6.51 6.76 -7.03
N VAL A 75 -7.32 7.39 -7.88
CA VAL A 75 -7.07 7.37 -9.32
C VAL A 75 -5.81 8.18 -9.59
N GLN A 76 -4.84 7.57 -10.27
CA GLN A 76 -3.60 8.23 -10.70
C GLN A 76 -3.70 8.67 -12.15
N GLN A 77 -4.34 7.86 -12.99
CA GLN A 77 -4.47 8.11 -14.42
C GLN A 77 -5.74 7.47 -14.98
N VAL A 78 -6.41 8.18 -15.90
CA VAL A 78 -7.45 7.59 -16.76
C VAL A 78 -6.76 6.99 -17.97
N ILE A 79 -6.91 5.68 -18.18
CA ILE A 79 -6.26 4.94 -19.27
C ILE A 79 -7.18 4.91 -20.50
N SER A 80 -8.47 4.72 -20.27
CA SER A 80 -9.52 4.76 -21.30
C SER A 80 -10.87 5.12 -20.67
N ASP A 81 -11.92 5.16 -21.49
CA ASP A 81 -13.29 5.35 -21.01
C ASP A 81 -13.73 4.24 -20.03
N GLU A 82 -13.07 3.08 -20.05
CA GLU A 82 -13.43 1.91 -19.24
C GLU A 82 -12.43 1.62 -18.12
N LYS A 83 -11.19 2.14 -18.18
CA LYS A 83 -10.10 1.76 -17.27
C LYS A 83 -9.38 2.94 -16.66
N CYS A 84 -8.97 2.76 -15.41
CA CYS A 84 -8.15 3.71 -14.67
C CYS A 84 -7.00 2.97 -13.98
N GLN A 85 -5.84 3.62 -13.91
CA GLN A 85 -4.77 3.21 -13.01
C GLN A 85 -5.05 3.81 -11.63
N VAL A 86 -5.02 2.96 -10.61
CA VAL A 86 -5.25 3.35 -9.22
C VAL A 86 -4.05 2.97 -8.35
N LEU A 87 -3.84 3.73 -7.28
CA LEU A 87 -2.92 3.41 -6.18
C LEU A 87 -3.73 3.04 -4.94
N TYR A 88 -3.51 1.86 -4.37
CA TYR A 88 -4.08 1.47 -3.08
C TYR A 88 -3.32 2.20 -1.97
N ILE A 89 -3.91 3.26 -1.42
CA ILE A 89 -3.17 4.25 -0.63
C ILE A 89 -2.69 3.72 0.72
N ASP A 90 -3.29 2.65 1.23
CA ASP A 90 -2.94 2.03 2.51
C ASP A 90 -1.95 0.86 2.35
N TYR A 91 -1.56 0.52 1.12
CA TYR A 91 -0.73 -0.66 0.79
C TYR A 91 0.41 -0.35 -0.18
N GLY A 92 0.24 0.64 -1.05
CA GLY A 92 1.28 1.15 -1.93
C GLY A 92 1.37 0.53 -3.31
N ASN A 93 0.73 -0.61 -3.53
CA ASN A 93 0.64 -1.22 -4.84
C ASN A 93 -0.34 -0.45 -5.74
N SER A 94 -0.11 -0.51 -7.05
CA SER A 94 -0.98 0.08 -8.06
C SER A 94 -1.54 -1.00 -8.97
N GLU A 95 -2.69 -0.73 -9.57
CA GLU A 95 -3.37 -1.66 -10.48
C GLU A 95 -4.17 -0.91 -11.54
N MET A 96 -4.39 -1.53 -12.69
CA MET A 96 -5.40 -1.09 -13.64
C MET A 96 -6.75 -1.73 -13.34
N LEU A 97 -7.73 -0.93 -12.93
CA LEU A 97 -9.09 -1.38 -12.65
C LEU A 97 -10.07 -0.93 -13.74
N ASN A 98 -11.13 -1.71 -13.92
CA ASN A 98 -12.29 -1.22 -14.65
C ASN A 98 -12.99 -0.15 -13.81
N ARG A 99 -13.61 0.84 -14.46
CA ARG A 99 -14.30 1.92 -13.74
C ARG A 99 -15.51 1.44 -12.94
N SER A 100 -16.12 0.33 -13.33
CA SER A 100 -17.16 -0.35 -12.55
C SER A 100 -16.65 -0.88 -11.20
N GLU A 101 -15.36 -1.14 -11.09
CA GLU A 101 -14.68 -1.62 -9.88
C GLU A 101 -14.13 -0.48 -9.02
N ILE A 102 -14.47 0.77 -9.37
CA ILE A 102 -14.10 1.98 -8.63
C ILE A 102 -15.38 2.70 -8.20
N VAL A 103 -15.55 2.89 -6.89
CA VAL A 103 -16.77 3.45 -6.31
C VAL A 103 -16.48 4.64 -5.38
N GLU A 104 -17.47 5.54 -5.26
CA GLU A 104 -17.42 6.62 -4.26
C GLU A 104 -17.50 6.04 -2.84
N ILE A 105 -16.72 6.60 -1.91
CA ILE A 105 -16.75 6.19 -0.49
C ILE A 105 -17.22 7.34 0.43
N PRO A 106 -17.85 7.03 1.58
CA PRO A 106 -18.32 8.01 2.54
C PRO A 106 -17.26 8.99 3.02
N LYS A 107 -17.69 10.21 3.39
CA LYS A 107 -16.80 11.29 3.85
C LYS A 107 -15.94 10.91 5.06
N ASN A 108 -16.42 10.04 5.95
CA ASN A 108 -15.65 9.57 7.10
C ASN A 108 -14.50 8.62 6.72
N LEU A 109 -14.42 8.16 5.46
CA LEU A 109 -13.31 7.37 4.92
C LEU A 109 -12.35 8.22 4.05
N GLN A 110 -12.63 9.51 3.86
CA GLN A 110 -11.85 10.47 3.08
C GLN A 110 -10.70 11.10 3.90
N PHE A 111 -9.88 10.27 4.54
CA PHE A 111 -8.73 10.71 5.34
C PHE A 111 -7.42 10.15 4.79
N PRO A 112 -6.25 10.72 5.13
CA PRO A 112 -4.97 10.25 4.60
C PRO A 112 -4.70 8.75 4.78
N SER A 113 -3.75 8.25 3.99
CA SER A 113 -3.20 6.90 4.13
C SER A 113 -2.80 6.60 5.58
N ILE A 114 -3.11 5.39 6.05
CA ILE A 114 -2.62 4.89 7.35
C ILE A 114 -1.27 4.16 7.22
N ALA A 115 -0.82 3.91 5.99
CA ALA A 115 0.52 3.44 5.70
C ALA A 115 1.53 4.58 5.82
N LYS A 116 2.71 4.24 6.33
CA LYS A 116 3.85 5.15 6.32
C LYS A 116 4.79 4.75 5.21
N LYS A 117 5.09 5.71 4.34
CA LYS A 117 6.09 5.56 3.29
C LYS A 117 7.49 5.70 3.91
N TYR A 118 8.35 4.73 3.65
CA TYR A 118 9.75 4.77 4.04
C TYR A 118 10.64 4.70 2.80
N ARG A 119 11.74 5.46 2.82
CA ARG A 119 12.80 5.37 1.81
C ARG A 119 14.00 4.68 2.45
N LEU A 120 14.46 3.59 1.87
CA LEU A 120 15.68 2.93 2.31
C LEU A 120 16.87 3.63 1.65
N TRP A 121 17.68 4.31 2.44
CA TRP A 121 18.89 4.98 1.95
C TRP A 121 20.06 4.00 1.93
N GLY A 122 20.87 4.02 0.87
CA GLY A 122 22.09 3.21 0.75
C GLY A 122 21.92 1.86 0.05
N LEU A 123 20.72 1.53 -0.45
CA LEU A 123 20.50 0.34 -1.27
C LEU A 123 20.85 0.66 -2.74
N GLN A 124 22.03 0.25 -3.21
CA GLN A 124 22.35 0.28 -4.63
C GLN A 124 21.81 -0.98 -5.29
N ILE A 125 20.71 -0.86 -6.04
CA ILE A 125 20.19 -1.97 -6.86
C ILE A 125 20.95 -1.93 -8.19
N PRO A 126 21.73 -2.96 -8.54
CA PRO A 126 22.41 -3.01 -9.82
C PRO A 126 21.39 -2.97 -10.97
N PRO A 127 21.63 -2.18 -12.02
CA PRO A 127 20.63 -1.91 -13.06
C PRO A 127 20.22 -3.14 -13.90
N ASP A 128 20.97 -4.24 -13.84
CA ASP A 128 20.83 -5.39 -14.74
C ASP A 128 20.40 -6.71 -14.05
N GLN A 129 19.82 -6.66 -12.84
CA GLN A 129 19.32 -7.88 -12.20
C GLN A 129 17.87 -8.20 -12.57
N ASP A 130 17.69 -9.42 -13.09
CA ASP A 130 16.42 -10.06 -13.38
C ASP A 130 15.52 -10.07 -12.12
N LEU A 131 14.30 -9.54 -12.22
CA LEU A 131 13.38 -9.28 -11.09
C LEU A 131 12.94 -10.54 -10.33
N ASN A 132 13.29 -11.74 -10.80
CA ASN A 132 13.12 -12.99 -10.05
C ASN A 132 14.13 -13.13 -8.89
N GLN A 133 15.15 -12.27 -8.81
CA GLN A 133 16.04 -12.15 -7.64
C GLN A 133 15.56 -11.08 -6.63
N PHE A 134 14.52 -10.31 -6.94
CA PHE A 134 13.99 -9.30 -6.01
C PHE A 134 13.47 -9.95 -4.72
N ASP A 135 12.85 -11.12 -4.79
CA ASP A 135 12.43 -11.86 -3.59
C ASP A 135 13.62 -12.21 -2.69
N GLN A 136 14.78 -12.51 -3.28
CA GLN A 136 16.00 -12.80 -2.51
C GLN A 136 16.60 -11.53 -1.91
N VAL A 137 16.55 -10.40 -2.64
CA VAL A 137 17.00 -9.09 -2.13
C VAL A 137 16.07 -8.61 -1.02
N ILE A 138 14.76 -8.75 -1.17
CA ILE A 138 13.76 -8.45 -0.13
C ILE A 138 13.97 -9.37 1.07
N THR A 139 14.13 -10.67 0.84
CA THR A 139 14.43 -11.64 1.90
C THR A 139 15.74 -11.29 2.60
N ALA A 140 16.78 -10.89 1.87
CA ALA A 140 18.07 -10.50 2.43
C ALA A 140 18.00 -9.19 3.22
N VAL A 141 17.23 -8.20 2.75
CA VAL A 141 17.00 -6.94 3.47
C VAL A 141 16.15 -7.19 4.72
N LEU A 142 15.09 -8.00 4.64
CA LEU A 142 14.30 -8.42 5.80
C LEU A 142 15.14 -9.25 6.78
N ALA A 143 16.00 -10.14 6.29
CA ALA A 143 16.93 -10.93 7.09
C ALA A 143 18.00 -10.05 7.75
N PHE A 144 18.52 -9.04 7.06
CA PHE A 144 19.48 -8.09 7.60
C PHE A 144 18.87 -7.24 8.71
N LEU A 145 17.66 -6.70 8.47
CA LEU A 145 16.92 -5.92 9.47
C LEU A 145 16.49 -6.76 10.69
N THR A 146 16.26 -8.06 10.53
CA THR A 146 16.01 -8.99 11.65
C THR A 146 17.30 -9.44 12.36
N PHE A 147 18.42 -9.57 11.64
CA PHE A 147 19.72 -9.94 12.22
C PHE A 147 20.32 -8.83 13.08
N GLU A 148 20.23 -7.56 12.67
CA GLU A 148 20.66 -6.45 13.54
C GLU A 148 19.84 -6.39 14.84
N ARG A 149 18.57 -6.80 14.83
CA ARG A 149 17.77 -6.92 16.08
C ARG A 149 18.28 -8.00 17.04
N LEU A 150 18.93 -9.07 16.55
CA LEU A 150 19.51 -10.13 17.39
C LEU A 150 20.86 -9.73 18.01
N ILE A 151 21.64 -8.89 17.32
CA ILE A 151 22.94 -8.42 17.84
C ILE A 151 22.76 -7.37 18.95
N PHE A 152 21.72 -6.54 18.89
CA PHE A 152 21.45 -5.51 19.90
C PHE A 152 20.55 -5.99 21.07
N GLN A 153 20.27 -7.29 21.19
CA GLN A 153 19.52 -7.89 22.31
C GLN A 153 20.38 -8.60 23.37
N TYR A 154 21.70 -8.40 23.38
CA TYR A 154 22.60 -8.85 24.46
C TYR A 154 23.29 -7.68 25.17
#